data_AF-A0A930TXY0-F1
#
_entry.id   AF-A0A930TXY0-F1
#
_cell.length_a   1.000
_cell.length_b   1.000
_cell.length_c   1.000
_cell.angle_alpha   90.00
_cell.angle_beta   90.00
_cell.angle_gamma   90.00
#
_symmetry.space_group_name_H-M   'P 1'
#
loop_
_entity.id
_entity.type
_entity.pdbx_description
1 polymer ?
#
loop_
_entity_poly.entity_id
_entity_poly.type
_entity_poly.pdbx_seq_one_letter_code
_entity_poly.pdbx_strand_id
1 'polypeptide(L)' 'MIEMKRITVTLPDQTAAALEDWAAQQGRPTANLAAFLIEQGIIQAREKGLYRSSDSNQTTQAK' A
#
# COMPACT_ATOMS: atom_id res chain seq x y z
N MET A 1 -4.12 -12.06 -13.60
CA MET A 1 -4.91 -12.14 -12.34
C MET A 1 -4.25 -11.20 -11.35
N ILE A 2 -5.00 -10.25 -10.76
CA ILE A 2 -4.45 -9.36 -9.74
C ILE A 2 -4.51 -10.13 -8.41
N GLU A 3 -3.36 -10.35 -7.79
CA GLU A 3 -3.29 -11.03 -6.50
C GLU A 3 -3.50 -10.00 -5.38
N MET A 4 -4.61 -10.13 -4.63
CA MET A 4 -4.92 -9.26 -3.50
C MET A 4 -4.37 -9.88 -2.22
N LYS A 5 -3.36 -9.26 -1.62
CA LYS A 5 -2.80 -9.69 -0.33
C LYS A 5 -3.36 -8.84 0.80
N ARG A 6 -3.96 -9.49 1.81
CA ARG A 6 -4.43 -8.81 3.03
C ARG A 6 -3.28 -8.65 4.02
N ILE A 7 -3.08 -7.44 4.50
CA ILE A 7 -2.13 -7.11 5.56
C ILE A 7 -2.83 -6.34 6.68
N THR A 8 -2.32 -6.45 7.91
CA THR A 8 -2.74 -5.63 9.04
C THR A 8 -1.68 -4.56 9.27
N VAL A 9 -2.11 -3.30 9.40
CA VAL A 9 -1.22 -2.15 9.59
C VAL A 9 -1.62 -1.45 10.88
N THR A 10 -0.64 -1.14 11.73
CA THR A 10 -0.84 -0.36 12.95
C THR A 10 -0.37 1.06 12.69
N LEU A 11 -1.24 2.04 12.97
CA LEU A 11 -0.98 3.46 12.74
C LEU A 11 -1.10 4.21 14.07
N PRO A 12 -0.36 5.31 14.28
CA PRO A 12 -0.60 6.22 15.39
C PRO A 12 -2.01 6.82 15.32
N ASP A 13 -2.62 7.09 16.48
CA ASP A 13 -4.01 7.59 16.59
C ASP A 13 -4.26 8.83 15.73
N GLN A 14 -3.33 9.79 15.73
CA GLN A 14 -3.43 11.01 14.92
C GLN A 14 -3.50 10.70 13.43
N THR A 15 -2.73 9.73 12.95
CA THR A 15 -2.72 9.32 11.54
C THR A 15 -3.97 8.54 11.19
N ALA A 16 -4.44 7.67 12.09
CA ALA A 16 -5.68 6.91 11.90
C ALA A 16 -6.90 7.86 11.80
N ALA A 17 -7.01 8.84 12.70
CA ALA A 17 -8.08 9.83 12.67
C ALA A 17 -8.08 10.65 11.37
N ALA A 18 -6.91 11.16 10.95
CA ALA A 18 -6.79 11.91 9.70
C ALA A 18 -7.17 11.07 8.47
N LEU A 19 -6.86 9.77 8.50
CA LEU A 19 -7.20 8.83 7.44
C LEU A 19 -8.72 8.57 7.39
N GLU A 20 -9.36 8.39 8.54
CA GLU A 20 -10.81 8.21 8.65
C GLU A 20 -11.57 9.45 8.17
N ASP A 21 -11.16 10.64 8.61
CA ASP A 21 -11.74 11.91 8.17
C ASP A 21 -11.62 12.10 6.66
N TRP A 22 -10.46 11.77 6.08
CA TRP A 22 -10.27 11.89 4.64
C TRP A 22 -11.07 10.85 3.86
N ALA A 23 -11.20 9.63 4.37
CA ALA A 23 -12.03 8.60 3.76
C ALA A 23 -13.51 8.98 3.77
N ALA A 24 -13.99 9.54 4.89
CA ALA A 24 -15.35 10.04 5.04
C ALA A 24 -15.66 11.16 4.04
N GLN A 25 -14.73 12.10 3.84
CA GLN A 25 -14.90 13.18 2.84
C GLN A 25 -15.04 12.64 1.40
N GLN A 26 -14.42 11.51 1.08
CA GLN A 26 -14.51 10.88 -0.24
C GLN A 26 -15.65 9.84 -0.35
N GLY A 27 -16.41 9.61 0.72
CA GLY A 27 -17.50 8.65 0.74
C GLY A 27 -17.06 7.20 0.52
N ARG A 28 -15.85 6.82 0.96
CA ARG A 28 -15.31 5.46 0.81
C ARG A 28 -14.83 4.87 2.14
N PRO A 29 -14.71 3.53 2.25
CA PRO A 29 -14.14 2.90 3.43
C PRO A 29 -12.69 3.32 3.69
N THR A 30 -12.33 3.52 4.96
CA THR A 30 -10.97 3.86 5.41
C THR A 30 -9.93 2.85 4.91
N ALA A 31 -10.26 1.56 4.90
CA ALA A 31 -9.37 0.51 4.40
C ALA A 31 -9.04 0.67 2.91
N ASN A 32 -9.98 1.14 2.09
CA ASN A 32 -9.75 1.36 0.67
C ASN A 32 -8.84 2.57 0.45
N LEU A 33 -9.05 3.64 1.22
CA LEU A 33 -8.14 4.78 1.20
C LEU A 33 -6.73 4.35 1.62
N ALA A 34 -6.62 3.59 2.72
CA ALA A 34 -5.34 3.09 3.22
C ALA A 34 -4.58 2.30 2.15
N ALA A 35 -5.25 1.36 1.49
CA ALA A 35 -4.68 0.54 0.43
C ALA A 35 -4.16 1.41 -0.74
N PHE A 36 -4.97 2.37 -1.18
CA PHE A 36 -4.59 3.32 -2.23
C PHE A 36 -3.36 4.16 -1.84
N LEU A 37 -3.31 4.69 -0.61
CA LEU A 37 -2.17 5.49 -0.17
C LEU A 37 -0.89 4.69 -0.05
N ILE A 38 -0.99 3.44 0.41
CA ILE A 38 0.17 2.53 0.46
C ILE A 38 0.69 2.28 -0.95
N GLU A 39 -0.18 2.01 -1.91
CA GLU A 39 0.20 1.82 -3.32
C GLU A 39 0.87 3.07 -3.90
N GLN A 40 0.25 4.25 -3.72
CA GLN A 40 0.82 5.52 -4.18
C GLN A 40 2.18 5.80 -3.52
N GLY A 41 2.33 5.49 -2.24
CA GLY A 41 3.60 5.62 -1.53
C GLY A 41 4.72 4.77 -2.13
N ILE A 42 4.42 3.52 -2.52
CA ILE A 42 5.38 2.64 -3.20
C ILE A 42 5.72 3.18 -4.59
N ILE A 43 4.74 3.64 -5.36
CA ILE A 43 4.97 4.24 -6.69
C ILE A 43 5.89 5.46 -6.58
N GLN A 44 5.60 6.38 -5.67
CA GLN A 44 6.44 7.56 -5.45
C GLN A 44 7.84 7.20 -4.95
N ALA A 45 7.97 6.18 -4.11
CA ALA A 45 9.28 5.71 -3.65
C ALA A 45 10.11 5.12 -4.80
N ARG A 46 9.47 4.43 -5.76
CA ARG A 46 10.12 3.93 -6.98
C ARG A 46 10.57 5.07 -7.89
N GLU A 47 9.71 6.05 -8.11
CA GLU A 47 10.02 7.24 -8.92
C GLU A 47 11.19 8.04 -8.35
N LYS A 48 11.26 8.16 -7.02
CA LYS A 48 12.36 8.84 -6.32
C LYS A 48 13.63 7.99 -6.20
N GLY A 49 13.62 6.74 -6.67
CA GLY A 49 14.75 5.82 -6.54
C GLY A 49 15.06 5.39 -5.09
N LEU A 50 14.16 5.64 -4.15
CA LEU A 50 14.29 5.25 -2.73
C LEU A 50 14.07 3.76 -2.51
N TYR A 51 13.39 3.12 -3.46
CA TYR A 51 13.12 1.69 -3.46
C TYR A 51 13.58 1.09 -4.79
N ARG A 52 14.62 0.24 -4.74
CA ARG A 52 15.00 -0.65 -5.84
C ARG A 52 14.35 -2.01 -5.56
N SER A 53 13.38 -2.42 -6.37
CA SER A 53 12.92 -3.81 -6.33
C SER A 53 14.10 -4.72 -6.65
N SER A 54 14.60 -5.47 -5.66
CA SER A 54 15.39 -6.67 -5.93
C SER A 54 14.42 -7.75 -6.41
N ASP A 55 14.03 -7.71 -7.68
CA ASP A 55 13.31 -8.80 -8.32
C ASP A 55 14.30 -9.96 -8.56
N SER A 56 14.65 -10.66 -7.49
CA SER A 56 15.51 -11.86 -7.52
C SER A 56 14.72 -13.13 -7.19
N ASN A 57 13.44 -13.22 -7.57
CA ASN A 57 12.68 -14.46 -7.38
C ASN A 57 11.72 -14.82 -8.53
N GLN A 58 12.20 -14.69 -9.77
CA GLN A 58 11.65 -15.41 -10.93
C GLN A 58 12.73 -16.25 -11.61
N THR A 59 13.33 -17.20 -10.90
CA THR A 59 14.02 -18.35 -11.51
C THR A 59 13.98 -19.51 -10.53
N THR A 60 13.57 -20.68 -11.02
CA THR A 60 13.56 -21.99 -10.36
C THR A 60 12.26 -22.41 -9.67
N GLN A 61 11.27 -22.79 -10.48
CA GLN A 61 10.60 -24.06 -10.21
C GLN A 61 10.47 -24.83 -11.53
N ALA A 62 11.61 -25.38 -11.97
CA ALA A 62 11.64 -26.52 -12.87
C ALA A 62 11.89 -27.75 -12.01
N LYS A 63 10.87 -28.59 -11.84
CA LYS A 63 11.04 -30.03 -11.72
C LYS A 63 9.75 -30.74 -12.07
#